data_AF-A0A383C6M9-F1
#
_entry.id   AF-A0A383C6M9-F1
#
_cell.length_a   1.000
_cell.length_b   1.000
_cell.length_c   1.000
_cell.angle_alpha   90.00
_cell.angle_beta   90.00
_cell.angle_gamma   90.00
#
_symmetry.space_group_name_H-M   'P 1'
#
loop_
_entity.id
_entity.type
_entity.pdbx_description
1 polymer ?
#
loop_
_entity_poly.entity_id
_entity_poly.type
_entity_poly.pdbx_seq_one_letter_code
_entity_poly.pdbx_strand_id
1 'polypeptide(L)'
;MTLEENWSLFQSKLKQVTKTNNGIVGCCPAHKDQKPSLTASCNDKKILVKCQTGCTFEEIVTAVEMKQSQFFTPKEKTPPKKIVATYRYDDKDGGHVMDVVRFKPKGFRPRRPDGKWTLDGVTRVPYLL
;
A
#
# COMPACT_ATOMS: atom_id res chain seq x y z
N MET A 1 -17.39 -12.64 -5.79
CA MET A 1 -18.00 -11.33 -5.55
C MET A 1 -17.10 -10.25 -6.10
N THR A 2 -17.63 -9.30 -6.86
CA THR A 2 -16.88 -8.11 -7.31
C THR A 2 -16.68 -7.13 -6.16
N LEU A 3 -15.85 -6.10 -6.39
CA LEU A 3 -15.64 -5.06 -5.38
C LEU A 3 -16.93 -4.24 -5.17
N GLU A 4 -17.73 -4.01 -6.22
CA GLU A 4 -19.03 -3.31 -6.09
C GLU A 4 -20.04 -4.12 -5.26
N GLU A 5 -20.08 -5.44 -5.44
CA GLU A 5 -20.93 -6.32 -4.63
C GLU A 5 -20.51 -6.31 -3.16
N ASN A 6 -19.20 -6.36 -2.89
CA ASN A 6 -18.66 -6.22 -1.54
C ASN A 6 -18.95 -4.83 -0.94
N TRP A 7 -18.92 -3.77 -1.76
CA TRP A 7 -19.26 -2.41 -1.35
C TRP A 7 -20.73 -2.26 -0.97
N SER A 8 -21.63 -2.86 -1.74
CA SER A 8 -23.06 -2.90 -1.44
C SER A 8 -23.34 -3.69 -0.15
N LEU A 9 -22.70 -4.86 0.00
CA LEU A 9 -22.78 -5.66 1.22
C LEU A 9 -22.24 -4.91 2.46
N PHE A 10 -21.14 -4.17 2.32
CA PHE A 10 -20.59 -3.38 3.41
C PHE A 10 -21.56 -2.28 3.85
N GLN A 11 -22.15 -1.54 2.89
CA GLN A 11 -23.14 -0.49 3.18
C GLN A 11 -24.38 -1.03 3.91
N SER A 12 -24.89 -2.20 3.53
CA SER A 12 -26.09 -2.77 4.14
C SER A 12 -25.88 -3.19 5.61
N LYS A 13 -24.63 -3.38 6.04
CA LYS A 13 -24.27 -3.74 7.41
C LYS A 13 -24.03 -2.53 8.32
N LEU A 14 -23.99 -1.31 7.78
CA LEU A 14 -23.80 -0.08 8.56
C LEU A 14 -25.12 0.55 8.98
N LYS A 15 -25.10 1.27 10.10
CA LYS A 15 -26.24 2.05 10.60
C LYS A 15 -26.04 3.54 10.30
N GLN A 16 -27.15 4.27 10.14
CA GLN A 16 -27.18 5.72 9.87
C GLN A 16 -26.33 6.11 8.65
N VAL A 17 -26.44 5.34 7.56
CA VAL A 17 -25.64 5.55 6.35
C VAL A 17 -26.16 6.76 5.58
N THR A 18 -25.26 7.69 5.30
CA THR A 18 -25.52 8.87 4.45
C THR A 18 -24.48 8.94 3.34
N LYS A 19 -24.91 9.33 2.14
CA LYS A 19 -24.02 9.51 0.99
C LYS A 19 -23.31 10.85 1.07
N THR A 20 -22.06 10.87 0.65
CA THR A 20 -21.21 12.06 0.46
C THR A 20 -20.72 12.10 -0.98
N ASN A 21 -20.09 13.20 -1.40
CA ASN A 21 -19.58 13.34 -2.77
C ASN A 21 -18.63 12.20 -3.19
N ASN A 22 -17.86 11.65 -2.24
CA ASN A 22 -16.80 10.67 -2.53
C ASN A 22 -16.96 9.34 -1.76
N GLY A 23 -18.14 9.05 -1.20
CA GLY A 23 -18.34 7.85 -0.39
C GLY A 23 -19.55 7.92 0.54
N ILE A 24 -19.44 7.30 1.70
CA ILE A 24 -20.49 7.29 2.74
C ILE A 24 -19.93 7.61 4.12
N VAL A 25 -20.83 8.06 4.98
CA VAL A 25 -20.61 8.22 6.42
C VAL A 25 -21.67 7.39 7.16
N GLY A 26 -21.27 6.73 8.25
CA GLY A 26 -22.16 5.92 9.07
C GLY A 26 -21.60 5.65 10.46
N CYS A 27 -22.37 4.96 11.29
CA CYS A 27 -21.92 4.50 12.60
C CYS A 27 -20.86 3.41 12.45
N CYS A 28 -19.79 3.48 13.23
CA CYS A 28 -18.80 2.43 13.33
C CYS A 28 -19.41 1.19 14.02
N PRO A 29 -19.29 0.00 13.43
CA PRO A 29 -19.82 -1.23 14.02
C PRO A 29 -18.91 -1.79 15.13
N ALA A 30 -17.65 -1.37 15.20
CA ALA A 30 -16.65 -1.87 16.15
C ALA A 30 -16.78 -1.27 17.57
N HIS A 31 -17.56 -0.21 17.75
CA HIS A 31 -17.85 0.36 19.06
C HIS A 31 -19.33 0.77 19.16
N LYS A 32 -19.80 1.05 20.37
CA LYS A 32 -21.14 1.60 20.58
C LYS A 32 -21.18 3.03 20.06
N ASP A 33 -21.59 3.18 18.81
CA ASP A 33 -21.55 4.46 18.12
C ASP A 33 -22.94 5.08 18.00
N GLN A 34 -23.13 6.25 18.62
CA GLN A 34 -24.40 7.00 18.58
C GLN A 34 -24.44 8.03 17.45
N LYS A 35 -23.28 8.60 17.09
CA LYS A 35 -23.12 9.58 16.03
C LYS A 35 -22.22 8.98 14.95
N PRO A 36 -22.50 9.17 13.65
CA PRO A 36 -21.66 8.61 12.59
C PRO A 36 -20.18 8.99 12.74
N SER A 37 -19.33 8.01 13.02
CA SER A 37 -17.88 8.19 13.21
C SER A 37 -17.03 7.46 12.16
N LEU A 38 -17.66 6.69 11.28
CA LEU A 38 -17.00 5.92 10.23
C LEU A 38 -17.23 6.58 8.88
N THR A 39 -16.13 6.83 8.16
CA THR A 39 -16.11 7.25 6.76
C THR A 39 -15.67 6.08 5.91
N ALA A 40 -16.34 5.83 4.79
CA ALA A 40 -15.93 4.82 3.83
C ALA A 40 -16.08 5.30 2.39
N SER A 41 -15.22 4.81 1.50
CA SER A 41 -15.30 5.07 0.07
C SER A 41 -14.87 3.84 -0.74
N CYS A 42 -15.36 3.72 -1.96
CA CYS A 42 -14.99 2.66 -2.88
C CYS A 42 -14.41 3.25 -4.16
N ASN A 43 -13.29 2.70 -4.61
CA ASN A 43 -12.72 2.95 -5.93
C ASN A 43 -12.44 1.61 -6.62
N ASP A 44 -11.90 1.62 -7.83
CA ASP A 44 -11.66 0.40 -8.63
C ASP A 44 -10.70 -0.62 -7.99
N LYS A 45 -9.99 -0.26 -6.92
CA LYS A 45 -8.96 -1.08 -6.28
C LYS A 45 -9.32 -1.56 -4.89
N LYS A 46 -10.07 -0.77 -4.12
CA LYS A 46 -10.37 -1.09 -2.72
C LYS A 46 -11.55 -0.31 -2.16
N ILE A 47 -12.11 -0.86 -1.10
CA ILE A 47 -12.99 -0.18 -0.16
C ILE A 47 -12.11 0.37 0.97
N LEU A 48 -12.02 1.69 1.07
CA LEU A 48 -11.32 2.36 2.15
C LEU A 48 -12.31 2.61 3.29
N VAL A 49 -11.96 2.21 4.50
CA VAL A 49 -12.74 2.48 5.71
C VAL A 49 -11.85 3.13 6.76
N LYS A 50 -12.39 4.12 7.45
CA LYS A 50 -11.70 4.78 8.56
C LYS A 50 -12.72 5.15 9.63
N CYS A 51 -12.50 4.66 10.83
CA CYS A 51 -13.14 5.19 12.03
C CYS A 51 -12.32 6.37 12.57
N GLN A 52 -12.99 7.47 12.86
CA GLN A 52 -12.37 8.69 13.38
C GLN A 52 -12.11 8.65 14.89
N THR A 53 -12.72 7.70 15.62
CA THR A 53 -12.54 7.53 17.08
C THR A 53 -11.41 6.57 17.44
N GLY A 54 -10.84 5.85 16.46
CA GLY A 54 -9.62 5.06 16.65
C GLY A 54 -9.74 3.55 16.43
N CYS A 55 -10.91 3.02 16.09
CA CYS A 55 -11.04 1.59 15.76
C CYS A 55 -10.15 1.20 14.58
N THR A 56 -9.53 0.03 14.72
CA THR A 56 -8.69 -0.59 13.70
C THR A 56 -9.53 -1.13 12.56
N PHE A 57 -8.87 -1.37 11.42
CA PHE A 57 -9.51 -1.98 10.27
C PHE A 57 -9.99 -3.40 10.58
N GLU A 58 -9.18 -4.17 11.31
CA GLU A 58 -9.46 -5.51 11.78
C GLU A 58 -10.76 -5.58 12.59
N GLU A 59 -10.92 -4.68 13.57
CA GLU A 59 -12.10 -4.61 14.42
C GLU A 59 -13.36 -4.27 13.62
N ILE A 60 -13.29 -3.30 12.71
CA ILE A 60 -14.42 -2.92 11.84
C ILE A 60 -14.85 -4.11 10.98
N VAL A 61 -13.89 -4.75 10.30
CA VAL A 61 -14.14 -5.88 9.38
C VAL A 61 -14.74 -7.07 10.13
N THR A 62 -14.27 -7.32 11.35
CA THR A 62 -14.79 -8.37 12.22
C THR A 62 -16.21 -8.06 12.67
N ALA A 63 -16.49 -6.81 13.06
CA ALA A 63 -17.81 -6.39 13.50
C ALA A 63 -18.88 -6.41 12.39
N VAL A 64 -18.48 -6.25 11.12
CA VAL A 64 -19.36 -6.46 9.96
C VAL A 64 -19.35 -7.89 9.45
N GLU A 65 -18.64 -8.82 10.08
CA GLU A 65 -18.55 -10.23 9.68
C GLU A 65 -18.17 -10.41 8.20
N MET A 66 -17.22 -9.61 7.72
CA MET A 66 -16.67 -9.72 6.37
C MET A 66 -15.22 -10.19 6.44
N LYS A 67 -14.68 -10.66 5.32
CA LYS A 67 -13.25 -10.98 5.22
C LYS A 67 -12.47 -9.76 4.76
N GLN A 68 -11.28 -9.53 5.31
CA GLN A 68 -10.40 -8.44 4.88
C GLN A 68 -10.12 -8.46 3.38
N SER A 69 -10.00 -9.65 2.78
CA SER A 69 -9.79 -9.82 1.34
C SER A 69 -10.92 -9.26 0.48
N GLN A 70 -12.13 -9.07 1.01
CA GLN A 70 -13.26 -8.48 0.28
C GLN A 70 -13.13 -6.96 0.09
N PHE A 71 -12.25 -6.31 0.86
CA PHE A 71 -12.03 -4.86 0.79
C PHE A 71 -10.99 -4.47 -0.26
N PHE A 72 -10.35 -5.44 -0.93
CA PHE A 72 -9.30 -5.19 -1.91
C PHE A 72 -9.58 -6.00 -3.16
N THR A 73 -9.30 -5.42 -4.33
CA THR A 73 -9.19 -6.23 -5.54
C THR A 73 -8.00 -7.18 -5.40
N PRO A 74 -8.07 -8.37 -6.03
CA PRO A 74 -6.92 -9.25 -6.12
C PRO A 74 -5.73 -8.45 -6.63
N LYS A 75 -4.62 -8.44 -5.88
CA LYS A 75 -3.40 -7.75 -6.31
C LYS A 75 -3.04 -8.29 -7.70
N GLU A 76 -3.03 -7.42 -8.69
CA GLU A 76 -2.39 -7.75 -9.96
C GLU A 76 -0.96 -8.19 -9.64
N LYS A 77 -0.59 -9.40 -10.08
CA LYS A 77 0.77 -9.89 -9.92
C LYS A 77 1.66 -8.97 -10.73
N THR A 78 2.34 -8.04 -10.07
CA THR A 78 3.41 -7.30 -10.72
C THR A 78 4.44 -8.32 -11.21
N PRO A 79 4.79 -8.30 -12.50
CA PRO A 79 5.75 -9.26 -13.04
C PRO A 79 7.06 -9.15 -12.25
N PRO A 80 7.77 -10.27 -12.04
CA PRO A 80 9.03 -10.25 -11.32
C PRO A 80 10.00 -9.28 -11.99
N LYS A 81 10.68 -8.47 -11.18
CA LYS A 81 11.68 -7.53 -11.67
C LYS A 81 12.87 -8.29 -12.23
N LYS A 82 13.21 -8.03 -13.49
CA LYS A 82 14.42 -8.56 -14.13
C LYS A 82 15.50 -7.49 -14.13
N ILE A 83 16.72 -7.82 -13.72
CA ILE A 83 17.88 -6.92 -13.88
C ILE A 83 18.15 -6.78 -15.38
N VAL A 84 18.28 -5.54 -15.85
CA VAL A 84 18.54 -5.24 -17.26
C VAL A 84 19.81 -4.44 -17.49
N ALA A 85 20.35 -3.79 -16.44
CA ALA A 85 21.66 -3.16 -16.48
C ALA A 85 22.20 -2.99 -15.04
N THR A 86 23.51 -2.95 -14.90
CA THR A 86 24.21 -2.66 -13.64
C THR A 86 25.25 -1.58 -13.94
N TYR A 87 25.16 -0.46 -13.26
CA TYR A 87 26.10 0.66 -13.40
C TYR A 87 27.01 0.68 -12.19
N ARG A 88 28.29 0.39 -12.40
CA ARG A 88 29.30 0.37 -11.33
C ARG A 88 29.74 1.79 -11.00
N TYR A 89 29.88 2.09 -9.71
CA TYR A 89 30.39 3.35 -9.18
C TYR A 89 31.66 3.05 -8.39
N ASP A 90 32.74 3.68 -8.83
CA ASP A 90 34.05 3.62 -8.20
C ASP A 90 34.34 4.94 -7.48
N ASP A 91 35.14 4.90 -6.41
CA ASP A 91 35.65 6.11 -5.76
C ASP A 91 36.78 6.75 -6.57
N LYS A 92 37.29 7.88 -6.06
CA LYS A 92 38.40 8.63 -6.67
C LYS A 92 39.69 7.82 -6.82
N ASP A 93 39.83 6.75 -6.04
CA ASP A 93 41.01 5.88 -6.04
C ASP A 93 40.75 4.59 -6.86
N GLY A 94 39.59 4.48 -7.52
CA GLY A 94 39.18 3.34 -8.34
C GLY A 94 38.57 2.17 -7.57
N GLY A 95 38.30 2.33 -6.26
CA GLY A 95 37.69 1.32 -5.42
C GLY A 95 36.19 1.15 -5.70
N HIS A 96 35.70 -0.09 -5.79
CA HIS A 96 34.28 -0.36 -6.02
C HIS A 96 33.46 0.01 -4.79
N VAL A 97 32.62 1.04 -4.90
CA VAL A 97 31.81 1.54 -3.78
C VAL A 97 30.41 0.95 -3.81
N MET A 98 29.78 0.91 -4.99
CA MET A 98 28.43 0.39 -5.18
C MET A 98 28.10 0.16 -6.66
N ASP A 99 27.00 -0.53 -6.89
CA ASP A 99 26.30 -0.59 -8.17
C ASP A 99 24.95 0.15 -8.07
N VAL A 100 24.52 0.78 -9.17
CA VAL A 100 23.11 1.11 -9.39
C VAL A 100 22.54 0.08 -10.37
N VAL A 101 21.63 -0.77 -9.88
CA VAL A 101 21.00 -1.83 -10.68
C VAL A 101 19.68 -1.35 -11.25
N ARG A 102 19.53 -1.47 -12.57
CA ARG A 102 18.30 -1.14 -13.31
C ARG A 102 17.46 -2.40 -13.53
N PHE A 103 16.16 -2.27 -13.30
CA PHE A 103 15.17 -3.34 -13.47
C PHE A 103 14.18 -3.07 -14.60
N LYS A 104 13.56 -4.15 -15.10
CA LYS A 104 12.31 -4.16 -15.88
C LYS A 104 11.22 -4.90 -15.09
N PRO A 105 10.03 -4.31 -14.83
CA PRO A 105 9.62 -2.93 -15.11
C PRO A 105 10.54 -1.87 -14.46
N LYS A 106 10.55 -0.64 -15.00
CA LYS A 106 11.55 0.40 -14.68
C LYS A 106 11.66 0.61 -13.17
N GLY A 107 12.87 0.41 -12.66
CA GLY A 107 13.24 0.73 -11.29
C GLY A 107 14.77 0.75 -11.16
N PHE A 108 15.28 1.54 -10.23
CA PHE A 108 16.70 1.59 -9.92
C PHE A 108 16.89 1.30 -8.43
N ARG A 109 17.85 0.45 -8.09
CA ARG A 109 18.22 0.18 -6.70
C ARG A 109 19.74 0.16 -6.55
N PRO A 110 20.28 0.87 -5.55
CA PRO A 110 21.68 0.70 -5.20
C PRO A 110 21.92 -0.68 -4.61
N ARG A 111 23.07 -1.26 -4.91
CA ARG A 111 23.55 -2.52 -4.35
C ARG A 111 25.03 -2.38 -4.01
N ARG A 112 25.41 -2.79 -2.82
CA ARG A 112 26.81 -2.84 -2.41
C ARG A 112 27.58 -3.93 -3.17
N PRO A 113 28.92 -3.87 -3.21
CA PRO A 113 29.76 -4.93 -3.77
C PRO A 113 29.55 -6.30 -3.10
N ASP A 114 29.20 -6.30 -1.81
CA ASP A 114 28.83 -7.51 -1.04
C ASP A 114 27.42 -8.06 -1.36
N GLY A 115 26.73 -7.46 -2.34
CA GLY A 115 25.41 -7.88 -2.80
C GLY A 115 24.23 -7.34 -1.99
N LYS A 116 24.46 -6.61 -0.88
CA LYS A 116 23.38 -6.06 -0.06
C LYS A 116 22.69 -4.88 -0.74
N TRP A 117 21.36 -4.83 -0.66
CA TRP A 117 20.51 -3.77 -1.23
C TRP A 117 20.33 -2.58 -0.28
N THR A 118 21.43 -2.04 0.24
CA THR A 118 21.46 -0.86 1.12
C THR A 118 22.64 0.04 0.76
N LEU A 119 22.60 1.30 1.22
CA LEU A 119 23.71 2.24 1.15
C LEU A 119 24.36 2.47 2.52
N ASP A 120 23.97 1.73 3.56
CA ASP A 120 24.55 1.91 4.89
C ASP A 120 26.06 1.63 4.87
N GLY A 121 26.83 2.57 5.41
CA GLY A 121 28.30 2.52 5.42
C GLY A 121 28.95 2.75 4.06
N VAL A 122 28.20 3.18 3.04
CA VAL A 122 28.72 3.49 1.71
C VAL A 122 28.91 4.99 1.56
N THR A 123 30.14 5.44 1.37
CA THR A 123 30.45 6.84 1.03
C THR A 123 29.92 7.14 -0.37
N ARG A 124 28.98 8.09 -0.50
CA ARG A 124 28.41 8.44 -1.81
C ARG A 124 29.43 9.21 -2.64
N VAL A 125 29.66 8.74 -3.86
CA VAL A 125 30.54 9.37 -4.84
C VAL A 125 29.72 9.92 -6.01
N PRO A 126 29.99 11.14 -6.49
CA PRO A 126 29.39 11.66 -7.72
C PRO A 126 29.74 10.77 -8.92
N TYR A 127 28.83 10.70 -9.90
CA TYR A 127 29.07 9.95 -11.14
C TYR A 127 30.03 10.74 -12.04
N LEU A 128 31.15 10.10 -12.44
CA LEU A 128 32.21 10.65 -13.30
C LEU A 128 32.92 11.89 -12.70
N LEU A 129 33.76 11.66 -11.68
CA LEU A 129 34.77 12.64 -11.25
C LEU A 129 36.09 12.42 -12.00
#